data_AF-A0A934TIJ4-F1
#
_entry.id   AF-A0A934TIJ4-F1
#
_cell.length_a   1.000
_cell.length_b   1.000
_cell.length_c   1.000
_cell.angle_alpha   90.00
_cell.angle_beta   90.00
_cell.angle_gamma   90.00
#
_symmetry.space_group_name_H-M   'P 1'
#
loop_
_entity.id
_entity.type
_entity.pdbx_description
1 polymer ?
#
loop_
_entity_poly.entity_id
_entity_poly.type
_entity_poly.pdbx_seq_one_letter_code
_entity_poly.pdbx_strand_id
1 'polypeptide(L)'
;MALSLGFALATVGLFLTVPDALVGVFLGPDEPQRAAVIAVGAGLLAVAALFQLFDAAQVVVLGLLRGIQDTRVPMILAGVSYWLVGVPLSWVLAFPLGLGPAGIWLGMALGLAVAGITMSARFLRRCHRI
;
A
#
# COMPACT_ATOMS: atom_id res chain seq x y z
N MET A 1 -10.89 -5.97 -14.24
CA MET A 1 -10.84 -6.64 -12.92
C MET A 1 -10.06 -7.95 -12.94
N ALA A 2 -10.38 -8.94 -13.80
CA ALA A 2 -9.64 -10.20 -13.83
C ALA A 2 -8.16 -10.04 -14.21
N LEU A 3 -7.85 -9.24 -15.24
CA LEU A 3 -6.46 -8.96 -15.66
C LEU A 3 -5.64 -8.26 -14.56
N SER A 4 -6.22 -7.23 -13.92
CA SER A 4 -5.57 -6.47 -12.86
C SER A 4 -5.33 -7.30 -11.60
N LEU A 5 -6.29 -8.18 -11.26
CA LEU A 5 -6.14 -9.12 -10.15
C LEU A 5 -5.07 -10.18 -10.46
N GLY A 6 -5.08 -10.74 -11.68
CA GLY A 6 -4.07 -11.70 -12.13
C GLY A 6 -2.65 -11.11 -12.11
N PHE A 7 -2.49 -9.87 -12.58
CA PHE A 7 -1.22 -9.16 -12.51
C PHE A 7 -0.79 -8.91 -11.06
N ALA A 8 -1.67 -8.42 -10.19
CA ALA A 8 -1.36 -8.20 -8.78
C ALA A 8 -0.93 -9.49 -8.07
N LEU A 9 -1.63 -10.61 -8.29
CA LEU A 9 -1.27 -11.91 -7.74
C LEU A 9 0.08 -12.42 -8.27
N ALA A 10 0.38 -12.20 -9.56
CA ALA A 10 1.69 -12.52 -10.13
C ALA A 10 2.81 -11.70 -9.47
N THR A 11 2.59 -10.40 -9.25
CA THR A 11 3.54 -9.52 -8.56
C THR A 11 3.71 -9.91 -7.08
N VAL A 12 2.63 -10.28 -6.37
CA VAL A 12 2.71 -10.86 -5.02
C VAL A 12 3.60 -12.11 -5.05
N GLY A 13 3.33 -13.03 -5.97
CA GLY A 13 4.10 -14.27 -6.11
C GLY A 13 5.58 -13.99 -6.35
N LEU A 14 5.89 -13.04 -7.23
CA LEU A 14 7.27 -12.62 -7.52
C LEU A 14 7.97 -12.07 -6.27
N PHE A 15 7.32 -11.17 -5.53
CA PHE A 15 7.88 -10.57 -4.31
C PHE A 15 8.13 -11.60 -3.21
N LEU A 16 7.29 -12.63 -3.11
CA LEU A 16 7.41 -13.66 -2.07
C LEU A 16 8.38 -14.80 -2.46
N THR A 17 8.57 -15.07 -3.74
CA THR A 17 9.39 -16.22 -4.22
C THR A 17 10.86 -15.88 -4.45
N VAL A 18 11.17 -14.65 -4.86
CA VAL A 18 12.55 -14.22 -5.14
C VAL A 18 12.92 -12.87 -4.50
N PRO A 19 12.61 -12.63 -3.22
CA PRO A 19 12.83 -11.33 -2.58
C PRO A 19 14.31 -10.92 -2.53
N ASP A 20 15.20 -11.86 -2.21
CA ASP A 20 16.63 -11.58 -2.04
C ASP A 20 17.31 -11.18 -3.35
N ALA A 21 16.91 -11.83 -4.45
CA ALA A 21 17.40 -11.49 -5.79
C ALA A 21 16.94 -10.10 -6.21
N LEU A 22 15.66 -9.76 -5.95
CA LEU A 22 15.11 -8.45 -6.26
C LEU A 22 15.83 -7.34 -5.49
N VAL A 23 16.01 -7.49 -4.19
CA VAL A 23 16.73 -6.50 -3.36
C VAL A 23 18.21 -6.45 -3.75
N GLY A 24 18.81 -7.61 -4.04
CA GLY A 24 20.22 -7.75 -4.39
C GLY A 24 20.62 -7.06 -5.70
N VAL A 25 19.68 -6.82 -6.62
CA VAL A 25 19.91 -6.04 -7.86
C VAL A 25 20.16 -4.56 -7.57
N PHE A 26 19.61 -4.03 -6.47
CA PHE A 26 19.79 -2.63 -6.08
C PHE A 26 21.05 -2.37 -5.26
N LEU A 27 21.85 -3.40 -4.97
CA LEU A 27 23.04 -3.32 -4.11
C LEU A 27 24.31 -3.65 -4.89
N GLY A 28 25.32 -2.79 -4.75
CA GLY A 28 26.66 -3.04 -5.30
C GLY A 28 27.31 -4.30 -4.70
N PRO A 29 28.19 -5.00 -5.44
CA PRO A 29 28.89 -6.18 -4.93
C PRO A 29 29.75 -5.87 -3.70
N ASP A 30 30.29 -4.64 -3.63
CA ASP A 30 31.25 -4.20 -2.60
C ASP A 30 30.58 -3.58 -1.36
N GLU A 31 29.25 -3.66 -1.25
CA GLU A 31 28.50 -3.09 -0.12
C GLU A 31 28.79 -3.85 1.20
N PRO A 32 29.41 -3.22 2.21
CA PRO A 32 29.82 -3.91 3.43
C PRO A 32 28.65 -4.44 4.27
N GLN A 33 27.45 -3.87 4.13
CA GLN A 33 26.22 -4.35 4.81
C GLN A 33 25.25 -5.09 3.88
N ARG A 34 25.67 -5.55 2.70
CA ARG A 34 24.79 -6.17 1.69
C ARG A 34 23.85 -7.23 2.26
N ALA A 35 24.36 -8.18 3.05
CA ALA A 35 23.56 -9.25 3.63
C ALA A 35 22.48 -8.74 4.61
N ALA A 36 22.81 -7.74 5.43
CA ALA A 36 21.87 -7.14 6.37
C ALA A 36 20.76 -6.35 5.65
N VAL A 37 21.12 -5.60 4.60
CA VAL A 37 20.15 -4.84 3.79
C VAL A 37 19.22 -5.78 3.03
N ILE A 38 19.74 -6.89 2.48
CA ILE A 38 18.91 -7.91 1.82
C ILE A 38 17.91 -8.50 2.80
N ALA A 39 18.34 -8.89 4.01
CA ALA A 39 17.45 -9.47 5.01
C ALA A 39 16.29 -8.52 5.39
N VAL A 40 16.59 -7.23 5.59
CA VAL A 40 15.55 -6.22 5.90
C VAL A 40 14.66 -5.98 4.67
N GLY A 41 15.25 -5.82 3.49
CA GLY A 41 14.53 -5.56 2.24
C GLY A 41 13.58 -6.70 1.85
N ALA A 42 13.98 -7.95 2.07
CA ALA A 42 13.15 -9.12 1.82
C ALA A 42 11.89 -9.12 2.70
N GLY A 43 12.02 -8.78 3.99
CA GLY A 43 10.89 -8.61 4.88
C GLY A 43 9.96 -7.47 4.43
N LEU A 44 10.52 -6.37 3.92
CA LEU A 44 9.75 -5.25 3.39
C LEU A 44 9.01 -5.59 2.10
N LEU A 45 9.53 -6.48 1.25
CA LEU A 45 8.81 -6.95 0.05
C LEU A 45 7.54 -7.71 0.39
N ALA A 46 7.51 -8.46 1.50
CA ALA A 46 6.28 -9.09 1.98
C ALA A 46 5.24 -8.04 2.41
N VAL A 47 5.66 -6.97 3.07
CA VAL A 47 4.78 -5.84 3.40
C VAL A 47 4.30 -5.11 2.14
N ALA A 48 5.18 -4.92 1.16
CA ALA A 48 4.85 -4.31 -0.13
C ALA A 48 3.81 -5.14 -0.90
N ALA A 49 3.88 -6.47 -0.83
CA ALA A 49 2.91 -7.37 -1.44
C ALA A 49 1.49 -7.20 -0.86
N LEU A 50 1.38 -6.94 0.45
CA LEU A 50 0.11 -6.59 1.10
C LEU A 50 -0.32 -5.16 0.72
N PHE A 51 0.61 -4.21 0.75
CA PHE A 51 0.36 -2.81 0.44
C PHE A 51 -0.29 -2.61 -0.93
N GLN A 52 0.20 -3.30 -1.97
CA GLN A 52 -0.34 -3.16 -3.31
C GLN A 52 -1.80 -3.63 -3.45
N LEU A 53 -2.29 -4.53 -2.60
CA LEU A 53 -3.70 -4.97 -2.63
C LEU A 53 -4.63 -3.82 -2.22
N PHE A 54 -4.26 -3.11 -1.15
CA PHE A 54 -5.02 -1.95 -0.69
C PHE A 54 -4.92 -0.77 -1.67
N ASP A 55 -3.73 -0.54 -2.22
CA ASP A 55 -3.50 0.49 -3.24
C ASP A 55 -4.33 0.25 -4.50
N ALA A 56 -4.31 -0.99 -5.03
CA ALA A 56 -5.10 -1.35 -6.19
C ALA A 56 -6.60 -1.15 -5.95
N ALA A 57 -7.11 -1.58 -4.79
CA ALA A 57 -8.52 -1.40 -4.42
C ALA A 57 -8.90 0.10 -4.37
N GLN A 58 -8.06 0.92 -3.73
CA GLN A 58 -8.31 2.35 -3.62
C GLN A 58 -8.27 3.06 -4.99
N VAL A 59 -7.29 2.74 -5.84
CA VAL A 59 -7.13 3.35 -7.17
C VAL A 59 -8.33 3.06 -8.07
N VAL A 60 -8.88 1.84 -8.02
CA VAL A 60 -10.08 1.47 -8.79
C VAL A 60 -11.27 2.37 -8.40
N VAL A 61 -11.53 2.51 -7.11
CA VAL A 61 -12.66 3.30 -6.60
C VAL A 61 -12.47 4.79 -6.90
N LEU A 62 -11.24 5.29 -6.77
CA LEU A 62 -10.91 6.66 -7.14
C LEU A 62 -11.16 6.92 -8.63
N GLY A 63 -10.85 5.95 -9.50
CA GLY A 63 -11.18 5.99 -10.93
C GLY A 63 -12.68 6.05 -11.19
N LEU A 64 -13.48 5.25 -10.47
CA LEU A 64 -14.94 5.26 -10.56
C LEU A 64 -15.53 6.61 -10.15
N LEU A 65 -15.06 7.18 -9.04
CA LEU A 65 -15.50 8.50 -8.55
C LEU A 65 -15.13 9.63 -9.53
N ARG A 66 -13.93 9.57 -10.12
CA ARG A 66 -13.53 10.50 -11.19
C ARG A 66 -14.41 10.37 -12.43
N GLY A 67 -14.86 9.15 -12.76
CA GLY A 67 -15.79 8.89 -13.87
C GLY A 67 -17.14 9.60 -13.74
N ILE A 68 -17.64 9.75 -12.50
CA ILE A 68 -18.86 10.53 -12.20
C ILE A 68 -18.58 11.98 -11.81
N GLN A 69 -17.37 12.49 -12.12
CA GLN A 69 -16.91 13.85 -11.83
C GLN A 69 -16.85 14.22 -10.33
N ASP A 70 -16.86 13.26 -9.41
CA ASP A 70 -16.62 13.50 -7.98
C ASP A 70 -15.12 13.41 -7.67
N THR A 71 -14.41 14.55 -7.70
CA THR A 71 -12.94 14.60 -7.53
C THR A 71 -12.49 15.29 -6.24
N ARG A 72 -13.25 16.28 -5.76
CA ARG A 72 -12.89 17.06 -4.56
C ARG A 72 -13.02 16.25 -3.28
N VAL A 73 -14.12 15.51 -3.12
CA VAL A 73 -14.37 14.75 -1.89
C VAL A 73 -13.36 13.61 -1.73
N PRO A 74 -13.06 12.80 -2.76
CA PRO A 74 -12.03 11.76 -2.65
C PRO A 74 -10.65 12.32 -2.31
N MET A 75 -10.27 13.47 -2.86
CA MET A 75 -8.98 14.10 -2.54
C MET A 75 -8.86 14.43 -1.04
N ILE A 76 -9.91 15.00 -0.45
CA ILE A 76 -9.95 15.30 0.99
C ILE A 76 -9.90 14.01 1.81
N LEU A 77 -10.69 13.00 1.44
CA LEU A 77 -10.70 11.70 2.12
C LEU A 77 -9.33 11.01 2.08
N ALA A 78 -8.63 11.06 0.94
CA ALA A 78 -7.27 10.55 0.82
C ALA A 78 -6.32 11.28 1.78
N GLY A 79 -6.33 12.61 1.75
CA GLY A 79 -5.48 13.43 2.62
C GLY A 79 -5.71 13.13 4.10
N VAL A 80 -6.98 13.10 4.53
CA VAL A 80 -7.35 12.77 5.91
C VAL A 80 -6.92 11.35 6.29
N SER A 81 -7.15 10.36 5.42
CA SER A 81 -6.80 8.97 5.72
C SER A 81 -5.29 8.78 5.84
N TYR A 82 -4.50 9.45 4.99
CA TYR A 82 -3.04 9.32 5.05
C TYR A 82 -2.46 10.06 6.24
N TRP A 83 -2.93 11.27 6.52
CA TRP A 83 -2.35 12.10 7.58
C TRP A 83 -2.88 11.80 8.98
N LEU A 84 -4.19 11.56 9.13
CA LEU A 84 -4.78 11.32 10.45
C LEU A 84 -4.82 9.85 10.85
N VAL A 85 -4.67 8.93 9.89
CA VAL A 85 -4.65 7.48 10.17
C VAL A 85 -3.31 6.88 9.79
N GLY A 86 -2.88 7.03 8.55
CA GLY A 86 -1.63 6.44 8.04
C GLY A 86 -0.42 6.84 8.88
N VAL A 87 -0.12 8.14 8.97
CA VAL A 87 1.06 8.66 9.67
C VAL A 87 1.07 8.30 11.17
N PRO A 88 -0.02 8.49 11.96
CA PRO A 88 -0.04 8.08 13.36
C PRO A 88 0.16 6.58 13.54
N LEU A 89 -0.49 5.75 12.72
CA LEU A 89 -0.32 4.30 12.80
C LEU A 89 1.08 3.87 12.40
N SER A 90 1.68 4.51 11.39
CA SER A 90 3.08 4.27 11.01
C SER A 90 4.02 4.57 12.17
N TRP A 91 3.79 5.66 12.90
CA TRP A 91 4.58 5.98 14.09
C TRP A 91 4.38 4.94 15.20
N VAL A 92 3.14 4.58 15.52
CA VAL A 92 2.81 3.60 16.58
C VAL A 92 3.39 2.21 16.28
N LEU A 93 3.27 1.76 15.04
CA LEU A 93 3.76 0.45 14.60
C LEU A 93 5.29 0.42 14.54
N ALA A 94 5.92 1.49 14.07
CA ALA A 94 7.37 1.54 13.90
C ALA A 94 8.12 1.66 15.23
N PHE A 95 7.70 2.56 16.13
CA PHE A 95 8.46 2.92 17.33
C PHE A 95 7.93 2.22 18.59
N PRO A 96 6.71 2.51 19.13
CA PRO A 96 6.19 1.79 20.30
C PRO A 96 6.14 0.27 20.15
N LEU A 97 5.72 -0.23 19.00
CA LEU A 97 5.59 -1.67 18.75
C LEU A 97 6.86 -2.32 18.18
N GLY A 98 7.90 -1.52 17.90
CA GLY A 98 9.21 -2.02 17.50
C GLY A 98 9.26 -2.73 16.14
N LEU A 99 8.25 -2.58 15.28
CA LEU A 99 8.26 -3.18 13.93
C LEU A 99 9.20 -2.44 12.95
N GLY A 100 9.78 -1.32 13.38
CA GLY A 100 10.76 -0.56 12.60
C GLY A 100 10.23 -0.17 11.22
N PRO A 101 11.03 -0.33 10.15
CA PRO A 101 10.61 0.02 8.78
C PRO A 101 9.32 -0.66 8.34
N ALA A 102 9.11 -1.94 8.69
CA ALA A 102 7.89 -2.67 8.34
C ALA A 102 6.64 -2.01 8.95
N GLY A 103 6.76 -1.51 10.19
CA GLY A 103 5.69 -0.77 10.86
C GLY A 103 5.28 0.50 10.13
N ILE A 104 6.23 1.23 9.55
CA ILE A 104 5.95 2.43 8.76
C ILE A 104 5.06 2.09 7.55
N TRP A 105 5.46 1.07 6.79
CA TRP A 105 4.73 0.63 5.59
C TRP A 105 3.36 0.03 5.91
N LEU A 106 3.25 -0.73 7.02
CA LEU A 106 1.97 -1.27 7.49
C LEU A 106 1.01 -0.15 7.92
N GLY A 107 1.50 0.86 8.63
CA GLY A 107 0.68 2.03 9.00
C GLY A 107 0.14 2.77 7.78
N MET A 108 0.98 2.98 6.77
CA MET A 108 0.55 3.57 5.51
C MET A 108 -0.47 2.68 4.78
N ALA A 109 -0.26 1.36 4.74
CA ALA A 109 -1.23 0.42 4.15
C ALA A 109 -2.62 0.53 4.80
N LEU A 110 -2.68 0.68 6.14
CA LEU A 110 -3.92 0.90 6.86
C LEU A 110 -4.57 2.25 6.49
N GLY A 111 -3.76 3.30 6.30
CA GLY A 111 -4.23 4.58 5.76
C GLY A 111 -4.87 4.44 4.37
N LEU A 112 -4.27 3.66 3.47
CA LEU A 112 -4.85 3.35 2.16
C LEU A 112 -6.14 2.53 2.28
N ALA A 113 -6.18 1.54 3.17
CA ALA A 113 -7.39 0.76 3.42
C ALA A 113 -8.55 1.65 3.88
N VAL A 114 -8.30 2.60 4.80
CA VAL A 114 -9.32 3.57 5.26
C VAL A 114 -9.74 4.50 4.12
N ALA A 115 -8.81 4.99 3.30
CA ALA A 115 -9.14 5.79 2.12
C ALA A 115 -10.02 4.99 1.14
N GLY A 116 -9.66 3.76 0.84
CA GLY A 116 -10.43 2.85 -0.02
C GLY A 116 -11.84 2.60 0.51
N ILE A 117 -12.00 2.32 1.80
CA ILE A 117 -13.32 2.08 2.44
C ILE A 117 -14.19 3.34 2.38
N THR A 118 -13.65 4.50 2.78
CA THR A 118 -14.41 5.76 2.81
C THR A 118 -14.81 6.22 1.42
N MET A 119 -13.93 6.09 0.43
CA MET A 119 -14.23 6.35 -0.98
C MET A 119 -15.26 5.35 -1.54
N SER A 120 -15.17 4.07 -1.18
CA SER A 120 -16.13 3.06 -1.64
C SER A 120 -17.52 3.35 -1.10
N ALA A 121 -17.62 3.66 0.19
CA ALA A 121 -18.88 4.09 0.81
C ALA A 121 -19.44 5.34 0.14
N ARG A 122 -18.57 6.29 -0.24
CA ARG A 122 -18.96 7.50 -0.98
C ARG A 122 -19.52 7.17 -2.36
N PHE A 123 -18.85 6.30 -3.11
CA PHE A 123 -19.29 5.85 -4.42
C PHE A 123 -20.66 5.17 -4.35
N LEU A 124 -20.84 4.21 -3.43
CA LEU A 124 -22.10 3.49 -3.25
C LEU A 124 -23.26 4.45 -2.92
N ARG A 125 -23.05 5.43 -2.03
CA ARG A 125 -24.06 6.45 -1.69
C ARG A 125 -24.45 7.33 -2.89
N ARG A 126 -23.54 7.56 -3.83
CA ARG A 126 -23.83 8.31 -5.06
C ARG A 126 -24.57 7.45 -6.07
N CYS A 127 -24.20 6.17 -6.22
CA CYS A 127 -24.89 5.22 -7.08
C CYS A 127 -26.35 5.02 -6.67
N HIS A 128 -26.64 4.89 -5.38
CA HIS A 128 -28.02 4.75 -4.87
C HIS A 128 -28.91 6.00 -5.03
N ARG A 129 -28.33 7.16 -5.39
CA ARG A 129 -29.06 8.42 -5.59
C ARG A 129 -29.35 8.74 -7.06
N ILE A 130 -28.81 7.96 -7.99
CA ILE A 130 -29.06 8.04 -9.43
C ILE A 130 -30.17 7.05 -9.76
#